data_AF-A0A183MB37-F1
#
_entry.id   AF-A0A183MB37-F1
#
_cell.length_a   1.000
_cell.length_b   1.000
_cell.length_c   1.000
_cell.angle_alpha   90.00
_cell.angle_beta   90.00
_cell.angle_gamma   90.00
#
_symmetry.space_group_name_H-M   'P 1'
#
loop_
_entity.id
_entity.type
_entity.pdbx_description
1 polymer ?
#
loop_
_entity_poly.entity_id
_entity_poly.type
_entity_poly.pdbx_seq_one_letter_code
_entity_poly.pdbx_strand_id
1 'polypeptide(L)'
;MKQLNDTTKKQSGKYSKPEKPVKDKEGRPITEIQQQRDGWVEYFEEILNRPAPVSPPDIEAAQTDLHIDGNPATTEEIRMAIRQIKSEKAA
;
A
#
# COMPACT_ATOMS: atom_id res chain seq x y z
N MET A 1 22.39 16.64 -3.28
CA MET A 1 21.49 16.10 -4.33
C MET A 1 21.97 14.78 -4.96
N LYS A 2 23.26 14.61 -5.33
CA LYS A 2 23.75 13.35 -5.96
C LYS A 2 23.53 12.10 -5.09
N GLN A 3 23.89 12.17 -3.82
CA GLN A 3 23.76 11.03 -2.88
C GLN A 3 22.34 10.47 -2.78
N LEU A 4 21.33 11.34 -2.84
CA LEU A 4 19.93 10.98 -2.76
C LEU A 4 19.50 10.18 -4.00
N ASN A 5 19.82 10.69 -5.20
CA ASN A 5 19.59 9.97 -6.46
C ASN A 5 20.32 8.62 -6.53
N ASP A 6 21.57 8.59 -6.07
CA ASP A 6 22.38 7.37 -6.07
C ASP A 6 21.82 6.30 -5.11
N THR A 7 21.25 6.74 -3.97
CA THR A 7 20.63 5.86 -2.98
C THR A 7 19.29 5.33 -3.48
N THR A 8 18.45 6.18 -4.08
CA THR A 8 17.17 5.78 -4.68
C THR A 8 17.38 4.80 -5.82
N LYS A 9 18.41 5.00 -6.66
CA LYS A 9 18.78 4.09 -7.75
C LYS A 9 19.32 2.75 -7.25
N LYS A 10 19.91 2.71 -6.05
CA LYS A 10 20.39 1.47 -5.42
C LYS A 10 19.25 0.70 -4.73
N GLN A 11 18.25 1.40 -4.20
CA GLN A 11 17.06 0.80 -3.57
C GLN A 11 16.01 0.31 -4.57
N SER A 12 15.97 0.85 -5.80
CA SER A 12 14.94 0.53 -6.79
C SER A 12 15.00 -0.90 -7.35
N GLY A 13 15.96 -1.74 -6.93
CA GLY A 13 16.11 -3.11 -7.42
C GLY A 13 16.29 -3.22 -8.94
N LYS A 14 16.44 -4.44 -9.47
CA LYS A 14 16.24 -4.66 -10.90
C LYS A 14 14.75 -4.49 -11.17
N TYR A 15 14.38 -3.47 -11.93
CA TYR A 15 13.01 -3.27 -12.41
C TYR A 15 12.56 -4.56 -13.13
N SER A 16 11.82 -5.44 -12.44
CA SER A 16 11.13 -6.53 -13.11
C SER A 16 9.86 -5.92 -13.71
N LYS A 17 9.45 -6.41 -14.88
CA LYS A 17 8.16 -6.01 -15.45
C LYS A 17 7.09 -6.20 -14.37
N PRO A 18 6.22 -5.20 -14.12
CA PRO A 18 5.09 -5.40 -13.22
C PRO A 18 4.29 -6.61 -13.72
N GLU A 19 3.93 -7.50 -12.80
CA GLU A 19 3.18 -8.74 -13.09
C GLU A 19 1.85 -8.46 -13.81
N LYS A 20 1.34 -7.24 -13.68
CA LYS A 20 0.12 -6.76 -14.33
C LYS A 20 0.40 -5.47 -15.13
N PRO A 21 0.10 -5.44 -16.43
CA PRO A 21 0.11 -4.21 -17.21
C PRO A 21 -0.89 -3.21 -16.65
N VAL A 22 -0.53 -1.93 -16.65
CA VAL A 22 -1.49 -0.84 -16.40
C VAL A 22 -2.49 -0.82 -17.55
N LYS A 23 -3.76 -0.56 -17.26
CA LYS A 23 -4.84 -0.56 -18.26
C LYS A 23 -5.32 0.86 -18.52
N ASP A 24 -5.75 1.13 -19.74
CA ASP A 24 -6.48 2.36 -20.09
C ASP A 24 -7.93 2.33 -19.57
N LYS A 25 -8.68 3.40 -19.83
CA LYS A 25 -10.08 3.56 -19.40
C LYS A 25 -10.99 2.49 -20.02
N GLU A 26 -10.59 1.94 -21.17
CA GLU A 26 -11.24 0.84 -21.90
C GLU A 26 -10.76 -0.55 -21.47
N GLY A 27 -9.86 -0.63 -20.47
CA GLY A 27 -9.38 -1.89 -19.91
C GLY A 27 -8.30 -2.59 -20.72
N ARG A 28 -7.74 -1.95 -21.75
CA ARG A 28 -6.67 -2.48 -22.60
C ARG A 28 -5.31 -2.26 -21.95
N PRO A 29 -4.39 -3.24 -22.01
CA PRO A 29 -3.07 -3.10 -21.43
C PRO A 29 -2.23 -2.05 -22.17
N ILE A 30 -1.75 -1.06 -21.43
CA ILE A 30 -0.82 -0.02 -21.89
C ILE A 30 0.59 -0.60 -21.83
N THR A 31 1.19 -0.82 -23.00
CA THR A 31 2.53 -1.44 -23.14
C THR A 31 3.64 -0.42 -23.37
N GLU A 32 3.30 0.81 -23.72
CA GLU A 32 4.24 1.88 -24.06
C GLU A 32 4.33 2.92 -22.92
N ILE A 33 5.56 3.22 -22.47
CA ILE A 33 5.82 4.13 -21.34
C ILE A 33 5.24 5.53 -21.59
N GLN A 34 5.21 5.97 -22.85
CA GLN A 34 4.65 7.28 -23.22
C GLN A 34 3.13 7.29 -23.01
N GLN A 35 2.43 6.28 -23.52
CA GLN A 35 0.98 6.14 -23.33
C GLN A 35 0.61 6.02 -21.85
N GLN A 36 1.46 5.36 -21.05
CA GLN A 36 1.25 5.28 -19.61
C GLN A 36 1.37 6.66 -18.95
N ARG A 37 2.37 7.47 -19.34
CA ARG A 37 2.51 8.84 -18.85
C ARG A 37 1.35 9.71 -19.28
N ASP A 38 0.92 9.60 -20.52
CA ASP A 38 -0.21 10.40 -21.04
C ASP A 38 -1.50 10.03 -20.29
N GLY A 39 -1.73 8.75 -20.01
CA GLY A 39 -2.83 8.30 -19.17
C GLY A 39 -2.74 8.79 -17.71
N TRP A 40 -1.53 8.86 -17.14
CA TRP A 40 -1.32 9.46 -15.81
C TRP A 40 -1.62 10.96 -15.82
N VAL A 41 -1.18 11.70 -16.84
CA VAL A 41 -1.43 13.14 -16.98
C VAL A 41 -2.93 13.42 -17.00
N GLU A 42 -3.68 12.70 -17.85
CA GLU A 42 -5.13 12.87 -17.95
C GLU A 42 -5.85 12.52 -16.63
N TYR A 43 -5.47 11.41 -15.97
CA TYR A 43 -6.05 11.01 -14.69
C TYR A 43 -5.79 12.02 -13.57
N PHE A 44 -4.56 12.52 -13.47
CA PHE A 44 -4.23 13.54 -12.47
C PHE A 44 -4.85 14.89 -12.79
N GLU A 45 -4.95 15.26 -14.06
CA GLU A 45 -5.65 16.48 -14.47
C GLU A 45 -7.14 16.41 -14.10
N GLU A 46 -7.79 15.27 -14.31
CA GLU A 46 -9.18 15.05 -13.90
C GLU A 46 -9.34 15.16 -12.38
N ILE A 47 -8.48 14.51 -11.60
CA ILE A 47 -8.57 14.51 -10.13
C ILE A 47 -8.27 15.90 -9.54
N LEU A 48 -7.21 16.56 -10.00
CA LEU A 48 -6.75 17.82 -9.43
C LEU A 48 -7.63 19.00 -9.81
N ASN A 49 -8.31 18.93 -10.97
CA ASN A 49 -9.24 19.97 -11.42
C ASN A 49 -10.70 19.65 -11.08
N ARG A 50 -10.99 18.49 -10.47
CA ARG A 50 -12.35 18.15 -10.05
C ARG A 50 -12.83 19.14 -8.98
N PRO A 51 -14.00 19.79 -9.17
CA PRO A 51 -14.56 20.66 -8.15
C PRO A 51 -14.88 19.87 -6.88
N ALA A 52 -14.84 20.55 -5.73
CA ALA A 52 -15.19 19.94 -4.46
C ALA A 52 -16.61 19.31 -4.54
N PRO A 53 -16.79 18.08 -4.06
CA PRO A 53 -18.12 17.48 -4.00
C PRO A 53 -19.05 18.33 -3.13
N VAL A 54 -20.28 18.54 -3.60
CA VAL A 54 -21.29 19.41 -2.95
C VAL A 54 -21.74 18.86 -1.60
N SER A 55 -21.75 17.53 -1.47
CA SER A 55 -22.04 16.84 -0.23
C SER A 55 -20.73 16.45 0.47
N PRO A 56 -20.65 16.54 1.81
CA PRO A 56 -19.59 15.87 2.54
C PRO A 56 -19.60 14.39 2.17
N PRO A 57 -18.42 13.74 2.05
CA PRO A 57 -18.38 12.30 1.86
C PRO A 57 -19.07 11.65 3.06
N ASP A 58 -20.00 10.75 2.77
CA ASP A 58 -20.67 9.92 3.76
C ASP A 58 -19.67 8.87 4.25
N ILE A 59 -18.80 9.29 5.16
CA ILE A 59 -17.80 8.44 5.79
C ILE A 59 -18.51 7.81 6.98
N GLU A 60 -18.86 6.53 6.84
CA GLU A 60 -19.31 5.72 7.96
C GLU A 60 -18.25 5.83 9.07
N ALA A 61 -18.66 6.35 10.23
CA ALA A 61 -17.78 6.42 11.38
C ALA A 61 -17.24 5.02 11.63
N ALA A 62 -15.93 4.89 11.88
CA ALA A 62 -15.32 3.61 12.18
C ALA A 62 -16.04 3.01 13.40
N GLN A 63 -17.01 2.13 13.15
CA GLN A 63 -17.64 1.31 14.16
C GLN A 63 -16.64 0.23 14.49
N THR A 64 -15.68 0.53 15.37
CA THR A 64 -15.11 -0.37 16.38
C THR A 64 -13.92 0.37 17.00
N ASP A 65 -14.11 0.91 18.20
CA ASP A 65 -12.99 1.00 19.14
C ASP A 65 -12.62 -0.45 19.46
N LEU A 66 -11.68 -1.02 18.70
CA LEU A 66 -11.13 -2.32 19.03
C LEU A 66 -10.44 -2.09 20.36
N HIS A 67 -10.98 -2.68 21.43
CA HIS A 67 -10.33 -2.69 22.74
C HIS A 67 -9.07 -3.57 22.62
N ILE A 68 -8.05 -3.00 21.99
CA ILE A 68 -6.70 -3.49 22.01
C ILE A 68 -6.22 -3.19 23.42
N ASP A 69 -5.95 -4.24 24.19
CA ASP A 69 -5.27 -4.08 25.47
C ASP A 69 -3.93 -3.38 25.21
N GLY A 70 -3.85 -2.11 25.63
CA GLY A 70 -2.66 -1.28 25.48
C GLY A 70 -1.58 -1.59 26.53
N ASN A 71 -1.83 -2.55 27.42
CA ASN A 71 -0.83 -3.00 28.36
C ASN A 71 0.31 -3.71 27.61
N PRO A 72 1.59 -3.37 27.83
CA PRO A 72 2.69 -4.15 27.31
C PRO A 72 2.57 -5.61 27.74
N ALA A 73 2.66 -6.52 26.77
CA ALA A 73 2.73 -7.95 27.05
C ALA A 73 3.88 -8.21 28.04
N THR A 74 3.60 -8.98 29.08
CA THR A 74 4.59 -9.32 30.09
C THR A 74 5.61 -10.32 29.52
N THR A 75 6.84 -10.28 30.02
CA THR A 75 7.90 -11.21 29.62
C THR A 75 7.50 -12.67 29.82
N GLU A 76 6.69 -12.97 30.83
CA GLU A 76 6.21 -14.32 31.10
C GLU A 76 5.13 -14.77 30.11
N GLU A 77 4.20 -13.90 29.70
CA GLU A 77 3.24 -14.20 28.63
C GLU A 77 3.95 -14.50 27.30
N ILE A 78 4.95 -13.70 26.95
CA ILE A 78 5.76 -13.92 25.74
C ILE A 78 6.49 -15.27 25.81
N ARG A 79 7.08 -15.61 26.96
CA ARG A 79 7.74 -16.91 27.18
C ARG A 79 6.78 -18.07 27.09
N MET A 80 5.59 -17.95 27.66
CA MET A 80 4.56 -18.99 27.62
C MET A 80 4.06 -19.22 26.20
N ALA A 81 3.76 -18.17 25.43
CA ALA A 81 3.33 -18.27 24.05
C ALA A 81 4.38 -18.96 23.16
N ILE A 82 5.67 -18.62 23.32
CA ILE A 82 6.78 -19.26 22.60
C ILE A 82 6.86 -20.77 22.92
N ARG A 83 6.61 -21.16 24.18
CA ARG A 83 6.60 -22.59 24.58
C ARG A 83 5.43 -23.33 23.94
N GLN A 84 4.23 -22.75 23.96
CA GLN A 84 3.02 -23.33 23.36
C GLN A 84 3.19 -23.58 21.86
N ILE A 85 3.69 -22.59 21.11
CA ILE A 85 3.95 -22.71 19.67
C ILE A 85 4.97 -23.84 19.38
N LYS A 86 5.95 -24.04 20.26
CA LYS A 86 6.92 -25.13 20.13
C LYS A 86 6.33 -26.50 20.47
N SER A 87 5.42 -26.60 21.43
CA SER A 87 4.75 -27.86 21.80
C SER A 87 3.65 -28.26 20.82
N GLU A 88 2.93 -27.31 20.23
CA GLU A 88 1.91 -27.59 19.20
C GLU A 88 2.52 -28.03 17.86
N LYS A 89 3.81 -27.74 17.63
CA LYS A 89 4.56 -28.20 16.45
C LYS A 89 5.09 -29.65 16.59
N ALA A 90 4.86 -30.29 17.72
CA ALA A 90 5.36 -31.63 18.03
C ALA A 90 4.29 -32.74 17.97
N ALA A 91 3.12 -32.45 17.39
CA ALA A 91 2.08 -33.43 17.06
C ALA A 91 2.11 -33.78 15.56
#